data_AF-A0A5S9Q469-F1
#
_entry.id   AF-A0A5S9Q469-F1
#
_cell.length_a   1.000
_cell.length_b   1.000
_cell.length_c   1.000
_cell.angle_alpha   90.00
_cell.angle_beta   90.00
_cell.angle_gamma   90.00
#
_symmetry.space_group_name_H-M   'P 1'
#
loop_
_entity.id
_entity.type
_entity.pdbx_description
1 polymer ?
#
loop_
_entity_poly.entity_id
_entity_poly.type
_entity_poly.pdbx_seq_one_letter_code
_entity_poly.pdbx_strand_id
1 'polypeptide(L)'
;MKLITHTLNAAGTRLALHIRLSFTLLTLIVLAGATNLVVASDFPALDEAIDDAHVLDITPIFDFDGDGCFPAAGISRDGKQNPGLKTSGSLGGDCRASDFLATSNTLHRSACVSKDGVEYCGHFFALYFEKDQVVPGWDLLGHRHDWEQAAVWTKDGVVTHAGVSAHGNMDTRPLADVPHTNSHPHVVYHKDGGLTHSMRFAKSGELAENPYGEFVTPPIISWYAMYGDNKTNAELRRLFNTYNFDHAVIPMKDGNFFGNLNRFKPSSYPEFFDGEDCEYSDWFSEEGSAQAVCRDDRVAVGIECSGRYCDNKRLKCCNVPGVKPHGDPWEASHWISEEAPNSWSWNDAAVVGMKCSGRYCDNLKLIVRNRKGSNGVWTNFFSEEQGLGQCPKGSYIAGVRCSGRYCDNLSLYCQK
;
A
#
# COMPACT_ATOMS: atom_id res chain seq x y z
N MET A 1 72.66 48.57 -11.73
CA MET A 1 73.37 48.54 -10.43
C MET A 1 73.08 49.86 -9.72
N LYS A 2 72.56 49.76 -8.49
CA LYS A 2 72.28 50.82 -7.48
C LYS A 2 71.13 51.82 -7.72
N LEU A 3 70.08 51.57 -6.91
CA LEU A 3 69.17 52.54 -6.29
C LEU A 3 69.92 53.72 -5.62
N ILE A 4 69.19 54.82 -5.41
CA ILE A 4 69.00 55.62 -4.16
C ILE A 4 68.57 57.04 -4.59
N THR A 5 67.28 57.38 -4.62
CA THR A 5 66.51 58.17 -3.62
C THR A 5 67.25 59.36 -2.98
N HIS A 6 66.69 60.58 -3.07
CA HIS A 6 66.20 61.35 -1.90
C HIS A 6 65.63 62.76 -2.23
N THR A 7 64.49 63.06 -1.58
CA THR A 7 64.07 64.33 -0.91
C THR A 7 63.81 65.58 -1.76
N LEU A 8 62.54 66.00 -1.88
CA LEU A 8 61.75 66.88 -0.97
C LEU A 8 62.22 68.35 -1.00
N ASN A 9 61.34 69.24 -1.46
CA ASN A 9 61.26 70.59 -0.93
C ASN A 9 59.83 71.15 -1.01
N ALA A 10 59.41 71.73 0.10
CA ALA A 10 58.12 72.35 0.33
C ALA A 10 58.10 73.82 -0.14
N ALA A 11 56.90 74.33 -0.43
CA ALA A 11 56.34 75.63 -0.02
C ALA A 11 55.49 76.27 -1.14
N GLY A 12 54.32 76.81 -0.77
CA GLY A 12 53.63 77.81 -1.60
C GLY A 12 52.11 77.69 -1.67
N THR A 13 51.45 78.09 -0.59
CA THR A 13 50.11 78.69 -0.50
C THR A 13 49.39 79.10 -1.80
N ARG A 14 48.11 78.71 -1.95
CA ARG A 14 46.95 79.62 -2.15
C ARG A 14 45.61 78.86 -2.28
N LEU A 15 44.67 79.29 -1.43
CA LEU A 15 43.22 79.46 -1.64
C LEU A 15 42.56 78.70 -2.81
N ALA A 16 41.60 77.82 -2.48
CA ALA A 16 40.15 78.09 -2.61
C ALA A 16 39.32 76.83 -2.86
N LEU A 17 38.10 76.88 -2.34
CA LEU A 17 36.93 76.05 -2.65
C LEU A 17 36.83 74.68 -1.96
N HIS A 18 36.13 74.69 -0.83
CA HIS A 18 35.52 73.51 -0.23
C HIS A 18 34.49 72.88 -1.18
N ILE A 19 34.88 71.81 -1.87
CA ILE A 19 33.92 70.82 -2.39
C ILE A 19 33.84 69.71 -1.35
N ARG A 20 32.70 69.62 -0.66
CA ARG A 20 32.38 68.47 0.19
C ARG A 20 32.14 67.26 -0.70
N LEU A 21 33.16 66.42 -0.92
CA LEU A 21 32.94 65.04 -1.36
C LEU A 21 32.33 64.28 -0.18
N SER A 22 31.01 64.07 -0.23
CA SER A 22 30.39 63.02 0.57
C SER A 22 30.81 61.68 -0.03
N PHE A 23 31.71 60.98 0.65
CA PHE A 23 31.95 59.55 0.41
C PHE A 23 30.66 58.80 0.77
N THR A 24 29.77 58.63 -0.18
CA THR A 24 28.76 57.57 -0.12
C THR A 24 29.47 56.30 -0.57
N LEU A 25 29.85 55.50 0.42
CA LEU A 25 30.30 54.13 0.23
C LEU A 25 29.14 53.36 -0.42
N LEU A 26 29.16 53.24 -1.75
CA LEU A 26 28.21 52.42 -2.48
C LEU A 26 28.59 50.96 -2.21
N THR A 27 28.08 50.42 -1.10
CA THR A 27 28.14 49.00 -0.80
C THR A 27 27.33 48.29 -1.88
N LEU A 28 28.02 47.73 -2.87
CA LEU A 28 27.42 46.83 -3.85
C LEU A 28 27.04 45.57 -3.07
N ILE A 29 25.80 45.51 -2.58
CA ILE A 29 25.23 44.26 -2.09
C ILE A 29 25.02 43.42 -3.34
N VAL A 30 26.00 42.57 -3.64
CA VAL A 30 25.77 41.40 -4.49
C VAL A 30 24.79 40.54 -3.71
N LEU A 31 23.49 40.70 -3.96
CA LEU A 31 22.55 39.62 -3.69
C LEU A 31 23.04 38.45 -4.55
N ALA A 32 23.84 37.57 -3.95
CA ALA A 32 23.90 36.20 -4.37
C ALA A 32 22.49 35.66 -4.14
N GLY A 33 21.61 35.89 -5.11
CA GLY A 33 20.41 35.09 -5.23
C GLY A 33 20.91 33.65 -5.30
N ALA A 34 20.69 32.89 -4.24
CA ALA A 34 20.75 31.45 -4.32
C ALA A 34 19.66 31.07 -5.31
N THR A 35 19.98 31.05 -6.60
CA THR A 35 19.26 30.22 -7.55
C THR A 35 19.49 28.83 -7.03
N ASN A 36 18.50 28.27 -6.34
CA ASN A 36 18.40 26.83 -6.18
C ASN A 36 18.28 26.29 -7.60
N LEU A 37 19.42 26.01 -8.23
CA LEU A 37 19.50 25.04 -9.30
C LEU A 37 19.03 23.75 -8.64
N VAL A 38 17.78 23.37 -8.92
CA VAL A 38 17.26 22.06 -8.55
C VAL A 38 18.00 21.09 -9.46
N VAL A 39 19.17 20.66 -9.00
CA VAL A 39 19.83 19.46 -9.51
C VAL A 39 18.93 18.29 -9.13
N ALA A 40 18.82 17.29 -10.02
CA ALA A 40 18.17 16.03 -9.72
C ALA A 40 18.57 15.54 -8.33
N SER A 41 17.59 15.11 -7.54
CA SER A 41 17.89 14.54 -6.24
C SER A 41 18.08 13.06 -6.44
N ASP A 42 19.31 12.70 -6.79
CA ASP A 42 19.80 11.33 -6.82
C ASP A 42 19.87 10.80 -5.38
N PHE A 43 18.70 10.56 -4.79
CA PHE A 43 18.61 9.92 -3.50
C PHE A 43 19.15 8.51 -3.61
N PRO A 44 20.12 8.12 -2.76
CA PRO A 44 20.51 6.73 -2.67
C PRO A 44 19.28 5.87 -2.41
N ALA A 45 19.20 4.74 -3.11
CA ALA A 45 18.13 3.78 -2.92
C ALA A 45 18.00 3.40 -1.45
N LEU A 46 16.76 3.15 -1.00
CA LEU A 46 16.53 2.33 0.17
C LEU A 46 17.09 0.93 -0.10
N ASP A 47 17.51 0.25 0.97
CA ASP A 47 17.98 -1.13 0.85
C ASP A 47 16.83 -2.04 0.41
N GLU A 48 17.16 -3.08 -0.36
CA GLU A 48 16.17 -4.08 -0.74
C GLU A 48 15.55 -4.72 0.52
N ALA A 49 14.23 -4.70 0.58
CA ALA A 49 13.45 -5.16 1.72
C ALA A 49 12.20 -5.87 1.22
N ILE A 50 12.14 -7.19 1.40
CA ILE A 50 11.10 -8.05 0.85
C ILE A 50 10.44 -8.82 2.00
N ASP A 51 9.11 -8.84 2.02
CA ASP A 51 8.30 -9.53 3.05
C ASP A 51 8.05 -11.01 2.75
N ASP A 52 8.16 -11.41 1.48
CA ASP A 52 8.08 -12.78 1.00
C ASP A 52 9.12 -13.03 -0.09
N ALA A 53 10.03 -13.98 0.13
CA ALA A 53 11.10 -14.31 -0.82
C ALA A 53 10.59 -14.66 -2.22
N HIS A 54 9.36 -15.20 -2.33
CA HIS A 54 8.74 -15.53 -3.61
C HIS A 54 8.55 -14.31 -4.53
N VAL A 55 8.49 -13.09 -3.98
CA VAL A 55 8.41 -11.85 -4.76
C VAL A 55 9.58 -11.72 -5.74
N LEU A 56 10.77 -12.18 -5.35
CA LEU A 56 11.95 -12.18 -6.22
C LEU A 56 11.81 -13.11 -7.42
N ASP A 57 10.98 -14.15 -7.35
CA ASP A 57 10.80 -15.10 -8.46
C ASP A 57 9.77 -14.61 -9.49
N ILE A 58 8.96 -13.60 -9.15
CA ILE A 58 7.80 -13.17 -9.95
C ILE A 58 7.86 -11.70 -10.37
N THR A 59 8.83 -10.93 -9.86
CA THR A 59 8.91 -9.49 -10.10
C THR A 59 9.02 -9.18 -11.60
N PRO A 60 8.35 -8.15 -12.12
CA PRO A 60 8.62 -7.63 -13.45
C PRO A 60 10.07 -7.17 -13.58
N ILE A 61 10.62 -7.35 -14.78
CA ILE A 61 11.91 -6.78 -15.18
C ILE A 61 11.65 -5.68 -16.20
N PHE A 62 12.38 -4.57 -16.05
CA PHE A 62 12.08 -3.31 -16.70
C PHE A 62 13.16 -2.90 -17.69
N ASP A 63 12.72 -2.24 -18.76
CA ASP A 63 13.56 -1.40 -19.60
C ASP A 63 12.96 0.00 -19.75
N PHE A 64 13.77 0.94 -20.21
CA PHE A 64 13.42 2.36 -20.28
C PHE A 64 13.88 2.92 -21.62
N ASP A 65 12.91 3.22 -22.49
CA ASP A 65 13.18 3.76 -23.82
C ASP A 65 13.93 5.11 -23.71
N GLY A 66 14.58 5.52 -24.80
CA GLY A 66 15.37 6.76 -24.88
C GLY A 66 14.60 8.07 -24.68
N ASP A 67 13.29 8.03 -24.44
CA ASP A 67 12.38 9.18 -24.53
C ASP A 67 11.85 9.71 -23.18
N GLY A 68 12.27 9.12 -22.05
CA GLY A 68 11.87 9.56 -20.69
C GLY A 68 13.01 9.64 -19.68
N CYS A 69 12.67 9.76 -18.40
CA CYS A 69 13.62 9.62 -17.30
C CYS A 69 13.93 8.13 -17.00
N PHE A 70 15.06 7.86 -16.39
CA PHE A 70 15.27 6.61 -15.65
C PHE A 70 14.54 6.68 -14.30
N PRO A 71 14.24 5.53 -13.67
CA PRO A 71 13.57 5.54 -12.37
C PRO A 71 14.49 6.18 -11.32
N ALA A 72 13.87 6.74 -10.29
CA ALA A 72 14.54 7.34 -9.14
C ALA A 72 13.85 6.92 -7.84
N ALA A 73 14.49 7.18 -6.70
CA ALA A 73 13.88 6.94 -5.40
C ALA A 73 12.91 8.08 -5.06
N GLY A 74 11.62 7.77 -4.93
CA GLY A 74 10.57 8.74 -4.57
C GLY A 74 10.68 9.25 -3.12
N ILE A 75 11.47 8.58 -2.29
CA ILE A 75 11.75 8.93 -0.89
C ILE A 75 13.24 8.70 -0.62
N SER A 76 13.88 9.59 0.15
CA SER A 76 15.26 9.38 0.60
C SER A 76 15.34 8.41 1.79
N ARG A 77 16.55 7.95 2.09
CA ARG A 77 16.85 7.13 3.28
C ARG A 77 16.48 7.80 4.61
N ASP A 78 16.43 9.14 4.67
CA ASP A 78 16.00 9.91 5.85
C ASP A 78 14.51 10.35 5.81
N GLY A 79 13.75 9.92 4.79
CA GLY A 79 12.32 10.17 4.70
C GLY A 79 11.94 11.55 4.15
N LYS A 80 12.75 12.12 3.26
CA LYS A 80 12.39 13.30 2.45
C LYS A 80 11.73 12.85 1.16
N GLN A 81 10.66 13.54 0.76
CA GLN A 81 10.04 13.34 -0.55
C GLN A 81 11.01 13.78 -1.65
N ASN A 82 11.09 13.02 -2.74
CA ASN A 82 11.85 13.45 -3.90
C ASN A 82 11.20 14.71 -4.51
N PRO A 83 11.94 15.81 -4.71
CA PRO A 83 11.40 17.06 -5.23
C PRO A 83 11.03 17.01 -6.71
N GLY A 84 11.48 15.99 -7.44
CA GLY A 84 11.29 15.85 -8.89
C GLY A 84 11.97 16.93 -9.71
N LEU A 85 11.73 16.93 -11.01
CA LEU A 85 12.27 17.90 -11.95
C LEU A 85 11.17 18.77 -12.57
N LYS A 86 11.56 19.96 -13.02
CA LYS A 86 10.67 20.79 -13.86
C LYS A 86 10.55 20.14 -15.24
N THR A 87 9.37 20.27 -15.86
CA THR A 87 9.09 19.86 -17.25
C THR A 87 9.73 20.84 -18.25
N SER A 88 11.06 20.95 -18.16
CA SER A 88 11.89 21.83 -18.96
C SER A 88 13.06 21.07 -19.56
N GLY A 89 13.60 21.56 -20.68
CA GLY A 89 14.76 20.95 -21.34
C GLY A 89 14.36 19.76 -22.21
N SER A 90 15.26 18.81 -22.43
CA SER A 90 14.95 17.57 -23.14
C SER A 90 14.11 16.62 -22.28
N LEU A 91 13.43 15.66 -22.92
CA LEU A 91 12.51 14.73 -22.25
C LEU A 91 13.21 13.95 -21.12
N GLY A 92 14.36 13.34 -21.41
CA GLY A 92 15.23 12.70 -20.41
C GLY A 92 16.33 13.60 -19.84
N GLY A 93 16.21 14.93 -19.99
CA GLY A 93 17.21 15.87 -19.50
C GLY A 93 17.30 15.86 -17.98
N ASP A 94 18.53 15.76 -17.47
CA ASP A 94 18.87 15.78 -16.05
C ASP A 94 18.32 14.62 -15.20
N CYS A 95 17.72 13.57 -15.79
CA CYS A 95 17.15 12.42 -15.08
C CYS A 95 17.51 11.06 -15.69
N ARG A 96 18.69 10.96 -16.29
CA ARG A 96 19.19 9.71 -16.93
C ARG A 96 20.57 9.31 -16.41
N ALA A 97 20.73 9.25 -15.09
CA ALA A 97 21.94 8.75 -14.45
C ALA A 97 22.24 7.30 -14.90
N SER A 98 23.47 7.03 -15.35
CA SER A 98 23.83 5.72 -15.91
C SER A 98 23.79 4.58 -14.88
N ASP A 99 23.88 4.92 -13.60
CA ASP A 99 23.90 4.03 -12.45
C ASP A 99 22.59 4.07 -11.65
N PHE A 100 21.46 4.34 -12.32
CA PHE A 100 20.15 4.56 -11.67
C PHE A 100 19.71 3.45 -10.71
N LEU A 101 20.22 2.21 -10.80
CA LEU A 101 19.93 1.16 -9.82
C LEU A 101 20.42 1.51 -8.41
N ALA A 102 21.42 2.37 -8.27
CA ALA A 102 21.90 2.87 -6.99
C ALA A 102 21.02 3.99 -6.41
N THR A 103 20.17 4.61 -7.22
CA THR A 103 19.39 5.80 -6.88
C THR A 103 17.89 5.64 -7.13
N SER A 104 17.43 4.39 -7.26
CA SER A 104 16.03 4.06 -7.51
C SER A 104 15.57 2.84 -6.73
N ASN A 105 14.25 2.71 -6.57
CA ASN A 105 13.63 1.58 -5.91
C ASN A 105 12.36 1.15 -6.67
N THR A 106 12.04 -0.14 -6.57
CA THR A 106 10.75 -0.68 -6.97
C THR A 106 9.86 -0.77 -5.73
N LEU A 107 8.85 0.10 -5.62
CA LEU A 107 7.88 0.02 -4.52
C LEU A 107 6.93 -1.15 -4.78
N HIS A 108 6.88 -2.11 -3.86
CA HIS A 108 6.07 -3.32 -3.99
C HIS A 108 4.97 -3.37 -2.93
N ARG A 109 3.78 -3.87 -3.30
CA ARG A 109 2.73 -4.23 -2.35
C ARG A 109 1.87 -5.35 -2.91
N SER A 110 1.53 -6.32 -2.07
CA SER A 110 0.64 -7.43 -2.43
C SER A 110 -0.54 -7.58 -1.47
N ALA A 111 -1.57 -8.29 -1.95
CA ALA A 111 -2.63 -8.86 -1.12
C ALA A 111 -3.09 -10.19 -1.72
N CYS A 112 -3.51 -11.10 -0.84
CA CYS A 112 -3.97 -12.44 -1.20
C CYS A 112 -5.37 -12.72 -0.66
N VAL A 113 -6.10 -13.60 -1.36
CA VAL A 113 -7.40 -14.13 -0.94
C VAL A 113 -7.52 -15.59 -1.36
N SER A 114 -7.89 -16.44 -0.41
CA SER A 114 -8.22 -17.84 -0.71
C SER A 114 -9.68 -17.98 -1.13
N LYS A 115 -9.91 -18.72 -2.22
CA LYS A 115 -11.25 -19.08 -2.70
C LYS A 115 -11.20 -20.49 -3.30
N ASP A 116 -12.11 -21.36 -2.85
CA ASP A 116 -12.24 -22.74 -3.33
C ASP A 116 -10.94 -23.55 -3.25
N GLY A 117 -10.15 -23.33 -2.20
CA GLY A 117 -8.86 -24.02 -1.96
C GLY A 117 -7.67 -23.49 -2.76
N VAL A 118 -7.87 -22.46 -3.59
CA VAL A 118 -6.82 -21.78 -4.36
C VAL A 118 -6.53 -20.42 -3.72
N GLU A 119 -5.26 -20.10 -3.56
CA GLU A 119 -4.80 -18.78 -3.14
C GLU A 119 -4.61 -17.87 -4.36
N TYR A 120 -5.28 -16.72 -4.37
CA TYR A 120 -5.15 -15.71 -5.41
C TYR A 120 -4.43 -14.51 -4.84
N CYS A 121 -3.30 -14.12 -5.42
CA CYS A 121 -2.60 -12.90 -5.02
C CYS A 121 -2.49 -11.91 -6.17
N GLY A 122 -2.57 -10.62 -5.82
CA GLY A 122 -2.25 -9.52 -6.71
C GLY A 122 -1.08 -8.74 -6.14
N HIS A 123 -0.07 -8.49 -6.97
CA HIS A 123 1.17 -7.80 -6.62
C HIS A 123 1.30 -6.58 -7.51
N PHE A 124 1.51 -5.39 -6.94
CA PHE A 124 1.88 -4.19 -7.68
C PHE A 124 3.35 -3.85 -7.44
N PHE A 125 4.01 -3.42 -8.51
CA PHE A 125 5.40 -2.99 -8.56
C PHE A 125 5.43 -1.62 -9.23
N ALA A 126 5.69 -0.55 -8.47
CA ALA A 126 5.68 0.81 -9.00
C ALA A 126 7.08 1.44 -8.99
N LEU A 127 7.33 2.22 -10.02
CA LEU A 127 8.54 3.01 -10.21
C LEU A 127 8.18 4.50 -10.21
N TYR A 128 9.07 5.30 -9.64
CA TYR A 128 8.96 6.75 -9.63
C TYR A 128 9.91 7.35 -10.67
N PHE A 129 9.42 8.34 -11.41
CA PHE A 129 10.25 9.16 -12.31
C PHE A 129 10.13 10.63 -11.92
N GLU A 130 11.23 11.38 -12.04
CA GLU A 130 11.27 12.75 -11.51
C GLU A 130 10.40 13.75 -12.28
N LYS A 131 10.09 13.45 -13.55
CA LYS A 131 9.18 14.21 -14.40
C LYS A 131 8.62 13.30 -15.50
N ASP A 132 7.43 13.65 -15.97
CA ASP A 132 6.86 13.17 -17.22
C ASP A 132 6.74 14.36 -18.16
N GLN A 133 7.47 14.32 -19.27
CA GLN A 133 7.50 15.39 -20.26
C GLN A 133 6.96 14.88 -21.60
N VAL A 134 5.96 15.57 -22.12
CA VAL A 134 5.29 15.29 -23.40
C VAL A 134 6.00 16.02 -24.55
N VAL A 135 6.59 17.20 -24.33
CA VAL A 135 7.24 17.98 -25.40
C VAL A 135 8.60 18.54 -24.94
N PRO A 136 9.68 18.45 -25.75
CA PRO A 136 10.95 19.10 -25.43
C PRO A 136 10.80 20.63 -25.31
N GLY A 137 11.54 21.26 -24.39
CA GLY A 137 11.48 22.70 -24.16
C GLY A 137 10.60 23.06 -22.96
N TRP A 138 9.77 24.09 -23.07
CA TRP A 138 8.79 24.42 -22.02
C TRP A 138 7.53 23.60 -22.25
N ASP A 139 7.21 22.68 -21.33
CA ASP A 139 6.08 21.78 -21.48
C ASP A 139 4.95 22.10 -20.49
N LEU A 140 3.81 22.48 -21.05
CA LEU A 140 2.55 22.76 -20.33
C LEU A 140 1.63 21.53 -20.24
N LEU A 141 1.97 20.43 -20.90
CA LEU A 141 1.18 19.20 -20.97
C LEU A 141 1.76 18.08 -20.11
N GLY A 142 3.06 18.10 -19.86
CA GLY A 142 3.73 17.22 -18.88
C GLY A 142 3.54 17.66 -17.43
N HIS A 143 4.03 16.85 -16.50
CA HIS A 143 4.01 17.15 -15.07
C HIS A 143 5.33 16.79 -14.37
N ARG A 144 5.61 17.52 -13.28
CA ARG A 144 6.61 17.10 -12.29
C ARG A 144 6.10 15.82 -11.64
N HIS A 145 7.02 14.89 -11.39
CA HIS A 145 6.75 13.56 -10.86
C HIS A 145 6.00 12.66 -11.83
N ASP A 146 6.30 11.38 -11.74
CA ASP A 146 5.54 10.33 -12.39
C ASP A 146 5.59 9.07 -11.53
N TRP A 147 4.50 8.32 -11.53
CA TRP A 147 4.38 7.04 -10.84
C TRP A 147 3.66 6.07 -11.76
N GLU A 148 4.41 5.12 -12.29
CA GLU A 148 3.88 4.06 -13.14
C GLU A 148 4.04 2.71 -12.44
N GLN A 149 3.22 1.75 -12.81
CA GLN A 149 3.17 0.43 -12.18
C GLN A 149 3.03 -0.72 -13.16
N ALA A 150 3.67 -1.82 -12.82
CA ALA A 150 3.35 -3.14 -13.32
C ALA A 150 2.59 -3.93 -12.24
N ALA A 151 1.81 -4.92 -12.67
CA ALA A 151 1.10 -5.85 -11.82
C ALA A 151 1.42 -7.29 -12.19
N VAL A 152 1.42 -8.16 -11.19
CA VAL A 152 1.54 -9.62 -11.35
C VAL A 152 0.43 -10.28 -10.56
N TRP A 153 -0.22 -11.26 -11.17
CA TRP A 153 -1.33 -11.99 -10.56
C TRP A 153 -0.98 -13.47 -10.49
N THR A 154 -1.02 -14.05 -9.28
CA THR A 154 -0.65 -15.45 -9.04
C THR A 154 -1.83 -16.28 -8.57
N LYS A 155 -1.78 -17.59 -8.86
CA LYS A 155 -2.63 -18.63 -8.26
C LYS A 155 -1.71 -19.67 -7.64
N ASP A 156 -1.83 -19.90 -6.34
CA ASP A 156 -0.96 -20.80 -5.57
C ASP A 156 0.54 -20.54 -5.86
N GLY A 157 0.93 -19.26 -5.88
CA GLY A 157 2.30 -18.81 -6.21
C GLY A 157 2.68 -18.88 -7.69
N VAL A 158 1.85 -19.44 -8.58
CA VAL A 158 2.15 -19.48 -10.01
C VAL A 158 1.63 -18.23 -10.70
N VAL A 159 2.50 -17.49 -11.41
CA VAL A 159 2.10 -16.32 -12.19
C VAL A 159 1.17 -16.74 -13.32
N THR A 160 -0.02 -16.14 -13.38
CA THR A 160 -1.01 -16.40 -14.42
C THR A 160 -1.23 -15.22 -15.35
N HIS A 161 -1.12 -14.00 -14.83
CA HIS A 161 -1.32 -12.77 -15.60
C HIS A 161 -0.30 -11.71 -15.17
N ALA A 162 -0.03 -10.80 -16.10
CA ALA A 162 0.75 -9.59 -15.87
C ALA A 162 -0.07 -8.38 -16.31
N GLY A 163 0.22 -7.21 -15.74
CA GLY A 163 -0.42 -5.95 -16.08
C GLY A 163 0.57 -4.80 -16.17
N VAL A 164 0.28 -3.82 -17.03
CA VAL A 164 1.08 -2.59 -17.20
C VAL A 164 0.15 -1.38 -17.17
N SER A 165 0.51 -0.34 -16.42
CA SER A 165 -0.28 0.89 -16.36
C SER A 165 -0.13 1.75 -17.60
N ALA A 166 -1.24 2.35 -18.03
CA ALA A 166 -1.25 3.39 -19.04
C ALA A 166 -2.37 4.39 -18.75
N HIS A 167 -1.99 5.65 -18.54
CA HIS A 167 -2.91 6.80 -18.40
C HIS A 167 -4.02 6.57 -17.36
N GLY A 168 -3.63 6.04 -16.20
CA GLY A 168 -4.55 5.75 -15.11
C GLY A 168 -5.43 4.51 -15.30
N ASN A 169 -5.20 3.72 -16.35
CA ASN A 169 -5.76 2.38 -16.55
C ASN A 169 -4.65 1.30 -16.50
N MET A 170 -5.02 0.03 -16.66
CA MET A 170 -4.06 -1.07 -16.74
C MET A 170 -4.47 -2.06 -17.82
N ASP A 171 -3.52 -2.42 -18.68
CA ASP A 171 -3.67 -3.54 -19.62
C ASP A 171 -3.17 -4.82 -18.95
N THR A 172 -4.11 -5.69 -18.57
CA THR A 172 -3.81 -6.97 -17.91
C THR A 172 -4.06 -8.13 -18.86
N ARG A 173 -3.04 -8.96 -19.05
CA ARG A 173 -3.03 -10.08 -20.00
C ARG A 173 -2.54 -11.37 -19.36
N PRO A 174 -2.95 -12.56 -19.85
CA PRO A 174 -2.33 -13.82 -19.48
C PRO A 174 -0.81 -13.76 -19.69
N LEU A 175 -0.04 -14.37 -18.79
CA LEU A 175 1.43 -14.36 -18.89
C LEU A 175 1.92 -14.95 -20.22
N ALA A 176 1.22 -15.95 -20.75
CA ALA A 176 1.53 -16.59 -22.02
C ALA A 176 1.43 -15.63 -23.24
N ASP A 177 0.72 -14.51 -23.10
CA ASP A 177 0.48 -13.56 -24.19
C ASP A 177 1.44 -12.36 -24.14
N VAL A 178 2.39 -12.34 -23.20
CA VAL A 178 3.35 -11.25 -23.02
C VAL A 178 4.77 -11.78 -22.97
N PRO A 179 5.78 -11.05 -23.47
CA PRO A 179 7.18 -11.45 -23.30
C PRO A 179 7.57 -11.53 -21.83
N HIS A 180 8.26 -12.61 -21.48
CA HIS A 180 8.70 -12.90 -20.12
C HIS A 180 9.92 -13.81 -20.12
N THR A 181 10.70 -13.77 -19.04
CA THR A 181 11.72 -14.77 -18.71
C THR A 181 11.26 -15.50 -17.48
N ASN A 182 11.04 -16.82 -17.57
CA ASN A 182 10.43 -17.60 -16.47
C ASN A 182 9.10 -16.96 -16.01
N SER A 183 9.02 -16.51 -14.77
CA SER A 183 7.84 -15.84 -14.21
C SER A 183 7.96 -14.31 -14.18
N HIS A 184 8.97 -13.73 -14.85
CA HIS A 184 9.23 -12.29 -14.88
C HIS A 184 8.72 -11.66 -16.18
N PRO A 185 7.59 -10.92 -16.16
CA PRO A 185 7.13 -10.16 -17.32
C PRO A 185 8.15 -9.08 -17.70
N HIS A 186 8.35 -8.88 -19.01
CA HIS A 186 9.18 -7.80 -19.53
C HIS A 186 8.33 -6.55 -19.74
N VAL A 187 8.68 -5.48 -19.03
CA VAL A 187 7.93 -4.22 -19.02
C VAL A 187 8.84 -3.09 -19.51
N VAL A 188 8.29 -2.18 -20.31
CA VAL A 188 9.03 -1.03 -20.83
C VAL A 188 8.30 0.26 -20.47
N TYR A 189 9.01 1.18 -19.83
CA TYR A 189 8.56 2.56 -19.68
C TYR A 189 8.92 3.34 -20.95
N HIS A 190 7.92 3.97 -21.55
CA HIS A 190 8.08 4.68 -22.82
C HIS A 190 7.11 5.85 -22.92
N LYS A 191 7.34 6.71 -23.91
CA LYS A 191 6.37 7.73 -24.28
C LYS A 191 5.26 7.17 -25.18
N ASP A 192 4.00 7.39 -24.80
CA ASP A 192 2.86 6.93 -25.59
C ASP A 192 2.46 7.94 -26.68
N GLY A 193 3.26 7.98 -27.74
CA GLY A 193 3.02 8.84 -28.89
C GLY A 193 3.00 10.34 -28.52
N GLY A 194 1.83 10.97 -28.62
CA GLY A 194 1.62 12.39 -28.30
C GLY A 194 1.16 12.66 -26.86
N LEU A 195 1.06 11.62 -26.04
CA LEU A 195 0.63 11.70 -24.64
C LEU A 195 1.84 11.65 -23.68
N THR A 196 1.52 11.61 -22.39
CA THR A 196 2.39 11.31 -21.24
C THR A 196 3.05 9.93 -21.37
N HIS A 197 4.01 9.64 -20.50
CA HIS A 197 4.63 8.32 -20.47
C HIS A 197 3.67 7.26 -19.93
N SER A 198 3.97 6.00 -20.21
CA SER A 198 3.23 4.85 -19.71
C SER A 198 4.09 3.59 -19.72
N MET A 199 3.59 2.53 -19.10
CA MET A 199 4.16 1.20 -19.19
C MET A 199 3.51 0.41 -20.32
N ARG A 200 4.33 -0.34 -21.06
CA ARG A 200 3.89 -1.36 -22.01
C ARG A 200 4.59 -2.68 -21.74
N PHE A 201 4.02 -3.77 -22.25
CA PHE A 201 4.81 -4.99 -22.40
C PHE A 201 5.88 -4.79 -23.47
N ALA A 202 7.03 -5.43 -23.29
CA ALA A 202 8.04 -5.48 -24.33
C ALA A 202 7.47 -6.11 -25.62
N LYS A 203 8.10 -5.79 -26.75
CA LYS A 203 7.88 -6.46 -28.03
C LYS A 203 8.65 -7.78 -28.03
N SER A 204 8.22 -8.73 -28.85
CA SER A 204 8.92 -10.00 -29.00
C SER A 204 10.37 -9.76 -29.46
N GLY A 205 11.35 -10.18 -28.65
CA GLY A 205 12.77 -10.03 -28.95
C GLY A 205 13.32 -8.61 -28.81
N GLU A 206 12.61 -7.71 -28.13
CA GLU A 206 13.11 -6.37 -27.81
C GLU A 206 14.37 -6.48 -26.93
N LEU A 207 15.39 -5.70 -27.29
CA LEU A 207 16.62 -5.57 -26.52
C LEU A 207 16.51 -4.34 -25.64
N ALA A 208 17.09 -4.41 -24.45
CA ALA A 208 17.04 -3.30 -23.52
C ALA A 208 17.85 -2.10 -24.02
N GLU A 209 17.27 -0.90 -23.96
CA GLU A 209 17.89 0.37 -24.37
C GLU A 209 18.64 1.07 -23.23
N ASN A 210 18.39 0.67 -21.98
CA ASN A 210 19.06 1.25 -20.83
C ASN A 210 20.58 0.92 -20.79
N PRO A 211 21.41 1.69 -20.03
CA PRO A 211 22.86 1.58 -20.03
C PRO A 211 23.43 0.22 -19.58
N TYR A 212 22.64 -0.60 -18.88
CA TYR A 212 23.04 -1.95 -18.49
C TYR A 212 22.93 -2.96 -19.64
N GLY A 213 22.16 -2.65 -20.69
CA GLY A 213 21.96 -3.53 -21.84
C GLY A 213 21.16 -4.79 -21.54
N GLU A 214 20.47 -4.83 -20.41
CA GLU A 214 19.59 -5.91 -19.98
C GLU A 214 18.34 -5.34 -19.30
N PHE A 215 17.26 -6.13 -19.25
CA PHE A 215 16.09 -5.78 -18.44
C PHE A 215 16.45 -5.93 -16.96
N VAL A 216 16.16 -4.91 -16.16
CA VAL A 216 16.59 -4.82 -14.76
C VAL A 216 15.41 -4.54 -13.83
N THR A 217 15.56 -4.86 -12.55
CA THR A 217 14.63 -4.45 -11.50
C THR A 217 15.39 -3.63 -10.47
N PRO A 218 15.07 -2.34 -10.27
CA PRO A 218 15.60 -1.58 -9.14
C PRO A 218 15.31 -2.27 -7.80
N PRO A 219 16.17 -2.10 -6.77
CA PRO A 219 15.99 -2.74 -5.47
C PRO A 219 14.54 -2.67 -4.97
N ILE A 220 13.95 -3.82 -4.65
CA ILE A 220 12.55 -3.91 -4.27
C ILE A 220 12.38 -3.48 -2.81
N ILE A 221 11.46 -2.56 -2.58
CA ILE A 221 11.02 -2.17 -1.24
C ILE A 221 9.55 -2.52 -1.05
N SER A 222 9.29 -3.58 -0.30
CA SER A 222 7.95 -3.96 0.08
C SER A 222 7.35 -2.94 1.02
N TRP A 223 6.11 -2.56 0.78
CA TRP A 223 5.28 -1.73 1.64
C TRP A 223 5.28 -2.24 3.08
N TYR A 224 5.42 -3.55 3.27
CA TYR A 224 5.40 -4.22 4.57
C TYR A 224 6.78 -4.33 5.25
N ALA A 225 7.89 -4.13 4.53
CA ALA A 225 9.24 -4.39 5.05
C ALA A 225 10.23 -3.22 4.91
N MET A 226 9.93 -2.19 4.10
CA MET A 226 10.86 -1.08 3.83
C MET A 226 11.40 -0.39 5.09
N TYR A 227 12.66 0.01 5.07
CA TYR A 227 13.33 0.74 6.14
C TYR A 227 14.33 1.74 5.56
N GLY A 228 14.68 2.77 6.33
CA GLY A 228 15.72 3.75 6.00
C GLY A 228 16.66 3.96 7.18
N ASP A 229 17.69 4.80 7.02
CA ASP A 229 18.79 4.93 7.99
C ASP A 229 18.32 5.26 9.41
N ASN A 230 17.29 6.09 9.54
CA ASN A 230 16.65 6.44 10.81
C ASN A 230 15.12 6.45 10.67
N LYS A 231 14.59 5.49 9.89
CA LYS A 231 13.15 5.39 9.59
C LYS A 231 12.67 3.95 9.67
N THR A 232 11.64 3.75 10.49
CA THR A 232 10.91 2.49 10.57
C THR A 232 9.98 2.31 9.38
N ASN A 233 9.55 1.06 9.12
CA ASN A 233 8.55 0.76 8.09
C ASN A 233 7.26 1.59 8.26
N ALA A 234 6.73 1.65 9.48
CA ALA A 234 5.51 2.41 9.78
C ALA A 234 5.67 3.91 9.45
N GLU A 235 6.83 4.50 9.73
CA GLU A 235 7.11 5.90 9.39
C GLU A 235 7.20 6.13 7.88
N LEU A 236 7.89 5.26 7.14
CA LEU A 236 7.98 5.36 5.68
C LEU A 236 6.61 5.17 5.03
N ARG A 237 5.79 4.23 5.49
CA ARG A 237 4.41 4.02 5.02
C ARG A 237 3.57 5.28 5.24
N ARG A 238 3.65 5.85 6.46
CA ARG A 238 2.96 7.11 6.79
C ARG A 238 3.41 8.23 5.86
N LEU A 239 4.71 8.38 5.62
CA LEU A 239 5.26 9.39 4.72
C LEU A 239 4.74 9.24 3.29
N PHE A 240 4.87 8.04 2.71
CA PHE A 240 4.33 7.75 1.38
C PHE A 240 2.83 8.05 1.29
N ASN A 241 2.03 7.67 2.28
CA ASN A 241 0.61 8.02 2.32
C ASN A 241 0.39 9.55 2.29
N THR A 242 1.21 10.33 3.00
CA THR A 242 1.07 11.80 3.11
C THR A 242 1.68 12.62 1.98
N TYR A 243 2.67 12.10 1.25
CA TYR A 243 3.34 12.86 0.19
C TYR A 243 2.40 13.26 -0.94
N ASN A 244 2.64 14.46 -1.47
CA ASN A 244 1.93 15.01 -2.61
C ASN A 244 2.89 15.08 -3.80
N PHE A 245 2.71 14.17 -4.77
CA PHE A 245 3.48 14.13 -6.02
C PHE A 245 2.75 14.87 -7.14
N ASP A 246 2.07 15.96 -6.80
CA ASP A 246 1.26 16.79 -7.69
C ASP A 246 0.19 15.97 -8.45
N HIS A 247 0.44 15.69 -9.73
CA HIS A 247 -0.46 14.95 -10.60
C HIS A 247 -0.21 13.43 -10.56
N ALA A 248 0.98 13.00 -10.12
CA ALA A 248 1.33 11.60 -10.02
C ALA A 248 0.75 10.97 -8.75
N VAL A 249 0.19 9.77 -8.88
CA VAL A 249 -0.48 9.07 -7.79
C VAL A 249 0.20 7.74 -7.53
N ILE A 250 0.72 7.55 -6.31
CA ILE A 250 1.20 6.23 -5.88
C ILE A 250 -0.01 5.27 -5.83
N PRO A 251 -0.02 4.21 -6.65
CA PRO A 251 -1.21 3.38 -6.84
C PRO A 251 -1.48 2.44 -5.66
N MET A 252 -0.48 2.22 -4.81
CA MET A 252 -0.52 1.29 -3.68
C MET A 252 -0.52 1.93 -2.30
N LYS A 253 -0.80 3.25 -2.20
CA LYS A 253 -1.14 3.89 -0.92
C LYS A 253 -2.35 3.20 -0.29
N ASP A 254 -2.51 3.32 1.02
CA ASP A 254 -3.57 2.61 1.76
C ASP A 254 -4.97 2.94 1.21
N GLY A 255 -5.24 4.21 0.85
CA GLY A 255 -6.52 4.62 0.27
C GLY A 255 -6.77 4.17 -1.18
N ASN A 256 -5.72 3.73 -1.89
CA ASN A 256 -5.78 3.42 -3.32
C ASN A 256 -5.69 1.92 -3.60
N PHE A 257 -4.94 1.18 -2.77
CA PHE A 257 -4.44 -0.15 -3.10
C PHE A 257 -5.55 -1.14 -3.47
N PHE A 258 -6.54 -1.36 -2.59
CA PHE A 258 -7.62 -2.33 -2.87
C PHE A 258 -8.57 -1.88 -3.98
N GLY A 259 -8.79 -0.56 -4.12
CA GLY A 259 -9.57 -0.02 -5.23
C GLY A 259 -8.93 -0.33 -6.57
N ASN A 260 -7.62 -0.08 -6.69
CA ASN A 260 -6.86 -0.37 -7.90
C ASN A 260 -6.71 -1.87 -8.13
N LEU A 261 -6.45 -2.67 -7.09
CA LEU A 261 -6.33 -4.13 -7.19
C LEU A 261 -7.62 -4.74 -7.76
N ASN A 262 -8.79 -4.34 -7.26
CA ASN A 262 -10.07 -4.83 -7.77
C ASN A 262 -10.45 -4.31 -9.14
N ARG A 263 -10.01 -3.10 -9.48
CA ARG A 263 -10.22 -2.50 -10.80
C ARG A 263 -9.41 -3.22 -11.88
N PHE A 264 -8.20 -3.67 -11.56
CA PHE A 264 -7.24 -4.20 -12.54
C PHE A 264 -7.06 -5.72 -12.52
N LYS A 265 -7.65 -6.43 -11.55
CA LYS A 265 -7.55 -7.90 -11.50
C LYS A 265 -8.14 -8.58 -12.75
N PRO A 266 -7.59 -9.74 -13.16
CA PRO A 266 -8.23 -10.57 -14.16
C PRO A 266 -9.66 -10.92 -13.75
N SER A 267 -10.57 -11.05 -14.71
CA SER A 267 -11.99 -11.33 -14.44
C SER A 267 -12.21 -12.65 -13.67
N SER A 268 -11.28 -13.61 -13.80
CA SER A 268 -11.30 -14.89 -13.08
C SER A 268 -10.87 -14.80 -11.61
N TYR A 269 -10.33 -13.66 -11.17
CA TYR A 269 -9.88 -13.47 -9.79
C TYR A 269 -11.03 -13.01 -8.88
N PRO A 270 -11.08 -13.49 -7.62
CA PRO A 270 -12.00 -12.96 -6.61
C PRO A 270 -11.72 -11.49 -6.30
N GLU A 271 -12.66 -10.82 -5.63
CA GLU A 271 -12.38 -9.50 -5.06
C GLU A 271 -11.38 -9.60 -3.91
N PHE A 272 -10.45 -8.66 -3.91
CA PHE A 272 -9.48 -8.44 -2.86
C PHE A 272 -10.01 -7.39 -1.90
N PHE A 273 -9.71 -7.58 -0.63
CA PHE A 273 -10.04 -6.62 0.41
C PHE A 273 -8.86 -6.58 1.36
N ASP A 274 -8.71 -5.48 2.10
CA ASP A 274 -7.89 -5.51 3.30
C ASP A 274 -8.43 -6.66 4.12
N GLY A 275 -7.61 -7.69 4.35
CA GLY A 275 -8.09 -8.99 4.80
C GLY A 275 -8.99 -8.88 6.04
N GLU A 276 -9.75 -9.93 6.33
CA GLU A 276 -10.30 -10.07 7.68
C GLU A 276 -9.12 -10.41 8.60
N ASP A 277 -8.56 -9.41 9.28
CA ASP A 277 -7.61 -9.62 10.38
C ASP A 277 -8.35 -10.35 11.49
N CYS A 278 -8.13 -11.67 11.57
CA CYS A 278 -8.85 -12.58 12.43
C CYS A 278 -7.97 -13.10 13.56
N GLU A 279 -8.52 -13.14 14.76
CA GLU A 279 -7.96 -13.83 15.92
C GLU A 279 -9.02 -14.76 16.51
N TYR A 280 -8.57 -15.75 17.26
CA TYR A 280 -9.48 -16.53 18.08
C TYR A 280 -9.52 -15.96 19.50
N SER A 281 -10.71 -15.93 20.08
CA SER A 281 -10.83 -15.77 21.52
C SER A 281 -10.24 -16.96 22.25
N ASP A 282 -10.04 -16.80 23.55
CA ASP A 282 -9.78 -17.95 24.43
C ASP A 282 -10.97 -18.92 24.38
N TRP A 283 -10.69 -20.20 24.64
CA TRP A 283 -11.73 -21.21 24.85
C TRP A 283 -12.49 -20.92 26.14
N PHE A 284 -13.81 -21.11 26.10
CA PHE A 284 -14.67 -20.96 27.25
C PHE A 284 -15.70 -22.09 27.33
N SER A 285 -16.03 -22.47 28.56
CA SER A 285 -17.09 -23.42 28.94
C SER A 285 -17.68 -23.04 30.31
N GLU A 286 -18.74 -23.71 30.78
CA GLU A 286 -19.26 -23.51 32.14
C GLU A 286 -18.27 -23.93 33.23
N GLU A 287 -17.28 -24.75 32.88
CA GLU A 287 -16.21 -25.20 33.77
C GLU A 287 -15.07 -24.17 33.89
N GLY A 288 -15.07 -23.14 33.03
CA GLY A 288 -14.02 -22.14 32.90
C GLY A 288 -14.53 -20.70 32.99
N SER A 289 -14.04 -19.83 32.09
CA SER A 289 -14.39 -18.40 32.07
C SER A 289 -15.87 -18.13 31.76
N ALA A 290 -16.63 -19.14 31.32
CA ALA A 290 -18.04 -19.09 30.92
C ALA A 290 -18.39 -18.03 29.88
N GLN A 291 -17.39 -17.34 29.31
CA GLN A 291 -17.58 -16.32 28.29
C GLN A 291 -16.27 -16.00 27.55
N ALA A 292 -16.44 -15.44 26.36
CA ALA A 292 -15.39 -14.77 25.62
C ALA A 292 -15.92 -13.51 24.93
N VAL A 293 -15.03 -12.52 24.77
CA VAL A 293 -15.30 -11.27 24.06
C VAL A 293 -14.13 -11.02 23.10
N CYS A 294 -14.44 -10.65 21.86
CA CYS A 294 -13.48 -10.23 20.86
C CYS A 294 -12.70 -9.01 21.36
N ARG A 295 -11.38 -8.95 21.09
CA ARG A 295 -10.58 -7.78 21.44
C ARG A 295 -10.84 -6.64 20.47
N ASP A 296 -10.58 -5.43 20.93
CA ASP A 296 -10.68 -4.19 20.16
C ASP A 296 -12.08 -3.99 19.50
N ASP A 297 -12.10 -3.55 18.25
CA ASP A 297 -13.31 -3.34 17.45
C ASP A 297 -13.69 -4.56 16.58
N ARG A 298 -13.09 -5.73 16.84
CA ARG A 298 -13.38 -6.95 16.08
C ARG A 298 -14.80 -7.46 16.37
N VAL A 299 -15.41 -8.05 15.36
CA VAL A 299 -16.72 -8.71 15.44
C VAL A 299 -16.56 -10.21 15.28
N ALA A 300 -17.43 -10.99 15.91
CA ALA A 300 -17.45 -12.42 15.72
C ALA A 300 -17.94 -12.75 14.29
N VAL A 301 -17.16 -13.51 13.54
CA VAL A 301 -17.52 -14.01 12.20
C VAL A 301 -17.74 -15.52 12.21
N GLY A 302 -17.30 -16.22 13.25
CA GLY A 302 -17.49 -17.66 13.43
C GLY A 302 -17.43 -18.10 14.88
N ILE A 303 -17.92 -19.31 15.13
CA ILE A 303 -17.87 -19.99 16.42
C ILE A 303 -17.30 -21.39 16.17
N GLU A 304 -16.28 -21.75 16.94
CA GLU A 304 -15.67 -23.07 16.90
C GLU A 304 -16.09 -23.87 18.14
N CYS A 305 -16.62 -25.06 17.88
CA CYS A 305 -17.05 -26.04 18.87
C CYS A 305 -15.96 -27.10 19.09
N SER A 306 -15.75 -27.49 20.34
CA SER A 306 -14.98 -28.69 20.69
C SER A 306 -15.49 -29.32 21.99
N GLY A 307 -15.05 -30.54 22.28
CA GLY A 307 -15.65 -31.34 23.35
C GLY A 307 -17.04 -31.84 22.96
N ARG A 308 -17.61 -32.70 23.81
CA ARG A 308 -18.90 -33.33 23.52
C ARG A 308 -20.03 -32.30 23.64
N TYR A 309 -21.00 -32.31 22.71
CA TYR A 309 -22.14 -31.38 22.72
C TYR A 309 -21.73 -29.91 22.56
N CYS A 310 -20.69 -29.66 21.77
CA CYS A 310 -20.06 -28.35 21.63
C CYS A 310 -19.71 -27.68 22.98
N ASP A 311 -19.43 -28.43 24.04
CA ASP A 311 -19.22 -27.92 25.40
C ASP A 311 -18.21 -26.76 25.47
N ASN A 312 -17.05 -26.92 24.82
CA ASN A 312 -16.04 -25.88 24.72
C ASN A 312 -16.26 -25.06 23.46
N LYS A 313 -16.29 -23.74 23.60
CA LYS A 313 -16.50 -22.81 22.48
C LYS A 313 -15.37 -21.79 22.43
N ARG A 314 -15.04 -21.31 21.22
CA ARG A 314 -14.27 -20.07 21.03
C ARG A 314 -14.77 -19.31 19.82
N LEU A 315 -14.58 -17.99 19.83
CA LEU A 315 -15.03 -17.10 18.77
C LEU A 315 -13.89 -16.86 17.78
N LYS A 316 -14.20 -16.87 16.48
CA LYS A 316 -13.35 -16.29 15.45
C LYS A 316 -13.75 -14.83 15.29
N CYS A 317 -12.86 -13.93 15.72
CA CYS A 317 -13.08 -12.50 15.80
C CYS A 317 -12.27 -11.78 14.73
N CYS A 318 -12.93 -11.03 13.85
CA CYS A 318 -12.25 -10.38 12.74
C CYS A 318 -12.57 -8.88 12.62
N ASN A 319 -11.61 -8.13 12.08
CA ASN A 319 -11.82 -6.80 11.54
C ASN A 319 -12.43 -6.94 10.14
N VAL A 320 -13.76 -6.87 10.03
CA VAL A 320 -14.46 -6.99 8.75
C VAL A 320 -14.54 -5.62 8.06
N PRO A 321 -14.07 -5.47 6.81
CA PRO A 321 -14.11 -4.19 6.11
C PRO A 321 -15.51 -3.57 6.05
N GLY A 322 -15.61 -2.29 6.44
CA GLY A 322 -16.90 -1.57 6.47
C GLY A 322 -17.79 -1.88 7.67
N VAL A 323 -17.44 -2.87 8.50
CA VAL A 323 -18.16 -3.25 9.72
C VAL A 323 -17.44 -2.65 10.92
N LYS A 324 -17.92 -1.49 11.37
CA LYS A 324 -17.42 -0.83 12.58
C LYS A 324 -18.53 -0.81 13.64
N PRO A 325 -18.51 -1.72 14.62
CA PRO A 325 -19.42 -1.65 15.75
C PRO A 325 -19.15 -0.38 16.58
N HIS A 326 -20.18 0.17 17.22
CA HIS A 326 -20.06 1.36 18.06
C HIS A 326 -20.86 1.23 19.37
N GLY A 327 -20.52 2.09 20.33
CA GLY A 327 -21.01 2.00 21.71
C GLY A 327 -20.30 0.92 22.51
N ASP A 328 -20.56 0.90 23.81
CA ASP A 328 -20.05 -0.13 24.72
C ASP A 328 -20.72 -1.48 24.42
N PRO A 329 -20.06 -2.62 24.70
CA PRO A 329 -20.70 -3.93 24.57
C PRO A 329 -21.79 -4.15 25.64
N TRP A 330 -22.91 -4.79 25.27
CA TRP A 330 -23.95 -5.19 26.22
C TRP A 330 -24.53 -6.58 25.91
N GLU A 331 -25.10 -7.21 26.93
CA GLU A 331 -25.83 -8.48 26.80
C GLU A 331 -27.20 -8.24 26.18
N ALA A 332 -27.34 -8.44 24.87
CA ALA A 332 -28.56 -8.09 24.14
C ALA A 332 -29.59 -9.21 24.06
N SER A 333 -29.14 -10.47 24.07
CA SER A 333 -30.04 -11.60 24.01
C SER A 333 -30.58 -11.98 25.39
N HIS A 334 -31.78 -12.54 25.43
CA HIS A 334 -32.14 -13.46 26.50
C HIS A 334 -31.24 -14.71 26.43
N TRP A 335 -31.24 -15.53 27.47
CA TRP A 335 -30.63 -16.85 27.39
C TRP A 335 -31.33 -17.68 26.33
N ILE A 336 -30.58 -18.19 25.36
CA ILE A 336 -31.08 -19.11 24.33
C ILE A 336 -30.63 -20.54 24.64
N SER A 337 -31.54 -21.49 24.47
CA SER A 337 -31.28 -22.92 24.61
C SER A 337 -32.25 -23.73 23.77
N GLU A 338 -32.06 -25.04 23.66
CA GLU A 338 -33.01 -25.92 22.95
C GLU A 338 -34.42 -25.92 23.57
N GLU A 339 -34.56 -25.48 24.82
CA GLU A 339 -35.82 -25.48 25.58
C GLU A 339 -36.73 -24.27 25.32
N ALA A 340 -36.33 -23.41 24.38
CA ALA A 340 -36.98 -22.18 23.97
C ALA A 340 -36.90 -21.01 24.98
N PRO A 341 -36.60 -19.78 24.52
CA PRO A 341 -36.32 -19.42 23.12
C PRO A 341 -34.99 -20.00 22.65
N ASN A 342 -34.97 -20.56 21.44
CA ASN A 342 -33.80 -21.27 20.88
C ASN A 342 -33.03 -20.45 19.84
N SER A 343 -33.40 -19.19 19.67
CA SER A 343 -32.80 -18.30 18.69
C SER A 343 -32.90 -16.85 19.14
N TRP A 344 -31.86 -16.09 18.87
CA TRP A 344 -31.89 -14.64 18.95
C TRP A 344 -31.11 -14.04 17.77
N SER A 345 -31.66 -13.00 17.16
CA SER A 345 -31.01 -12.24 16.09
C SER A 345 -31.53 -10.81 16.07
N TRP A 346 -30.66 -9.85 15.76
CA TRP A 346 -31.08 -8.46 15.61
C TRP A 346 -30.33 -7.78 14.48
N ASN A 347 -31.08 -7.14 13.58
CA ASN A 347 -30.51 -6.59 12.37
C ASN A 347 -29.55 -5.41 12.57
N ASP A 348 -29.61 -4.74 13.72
CA ASP A 348 -28.82 -3.54 14.02
C ASP A 348 -27.74 -3.80 15.08
N ALA A 349 -27.31 -5.06 15.21
CA ALA A 349 -26.30 -5.48 16.19
C ALA A 349 -25.21 -6.34 15.54
N ALA A 350 -23.97 -6.16 16.00
CA ALA A 350 -22.86 -7.08 15.71
C ALA A 350 -22.47 -7.82 16.98
N VAL A 351 -22.42 -9.15 16.91
CA VAL A 351 -21.95 -9.99 18.01
C VAL A 351 -20.45 -9.76 18.18
N VAL A 352 -20.05 -9.41 19.39
CA VAL A 352 -18.65 -9.22 19.79
C VAL A 352 -18.24 -10.13 20.94
N GLY A 353 -19.17 -10.90 21.49
CA GLY A 353 -18.88 -11.85 22.55
C GLY A 353 -20.03 -12.82 22.77
N MET A 354 -19.76 -13.85 23.56
CA MET A 354 -20.73 -14.86 23.91
C MET A 354 -20.44 -15.35 25.33
N LYS A 355 -21.52 -15.61 26.07
CA LYS A 355 -21.52 -16.28 27.36
C LYS A 355 -22.22 -17.61 27.22
N CYS A 356 -21.84 -18.57 28.05
CA CYS A 356 -22.61 -19.78 28.25
C CYS A 356 -22.86 -20.00 29.74
N SER A 357 -23.84 -20.84 30.06
CA SER A 357 -24.11 -21.34 31.40
C SER A 357 -24.85 -22.67 31.31
N GLY A 358 -25.07 -23.30 32.47
CA GLY A 358 -25.67 -24.63 32.58
C GLY A 358 -24.75 -25.71 32.01
N ARG A 359 -25.21 -26.96 31.99
CA ARG A 359 -24.33 -28.10 31.73
C ARG A 359 -24.03 -28.21 30.23
N TYR A 360 -22.77 -28.40 29.86
CA TYR A 360 -22.31 -28.44 28.47
C TYR A 360 -22.56 -27.13 27.71
N CYS A 361 -22.49 -25.99 28.40
CA CYS A 361 -22.87 -24.68 27.84
C CYS A 361 -24.25 -24.70 27.12
N ASP A 362 -25.25 -25.35 27.71
CA ASP A 362 -26.60 -25.50 27.13
C ASP A 362 -27.34 -24.16 26.95
N ASN A 363 -27.05 -23.18 27.79
CA ASN A 363 -27.67 -21.85 27.73
C ASN A 363 -26.66 -20.83 27.21
N LEU A 364 -26.95 -20.19 26.07
CA LEU A 364 -26.09 -19.19 25.46
C LEU A 364 -26.63 -17.78 25.63
N LYS A 365 -25.74 -16.79 25.69
CA LYS A 365 -26.09 -15.37 25.69
C LYS A 365 -25.12 -14.58 24.84
N LEU A 366 -25.63 -13.70 23.99
CA LEU A 366 -24.81 -12.91 23.07
C LEU A 366 -24.49 -11.53 23.66
N ILE A 367 -23.23 -11.15 23.54
CA ILE A 367 -22.72 -9.80 23.83
C ILE A 367 -22.56 -9.11 22.48
N VAL A 368 -23.17 -7.94 22.32
CA VAL A 368 -23.21 -7.22 21.04
C VAL A 368 -22.80 -5.76 21.21
N ARG A 369 -22.47 -5.13 20.09
CA ARG A 369 -22.34 -3.68 19.94
C ARG A 369 -23.25 -3.19 18.81
N ASN A 370 -23.55 -1.89 18.77
CA ASN A 370 -24.48 -1.32 17.80
C ASN A 370 -23.83 -1.37 16.41
N ARG A 371 -24.56 -1.90 15.42
CA ARG A 371 -24.13 -1.92 14.02
C ARG A 371 -25.33 -2.08 13.10
N LYS A 372 -25.70 -1.01 12.38
CA LYS A 372 -26.76 -1.09 11.37
C LYS A 372 -26.39 -2.08 10.27
N GLY A 373 -27.25 -3.07 10.08
CA GLY A 373 -27.10 -4.12 9.07
C GLY A 373 -28.36 -4.26 8.20
N SER A 374 -28.22 -5.01 7.11
CA SER A 374 -29.34 -5.42 6.25
C SER A 374 -29.91 -6.77 6.70
N ASN A 375 -31.01 -7.25 6.13
CA ASN A 375 -31.52 -8.58 6.48
C ASN A 375 -30.44 -9.66 6.32
N GLY A 376 -30.17 -10.38 7.40
CA GLY A 376 -29.20 -11.47 7.42
C GLY A 376 -29.76 -12.81 6.96
N VAL A 377 -28.86 -13.78 6.83
CA VAL A 377 -29.16 -15.16 6.42
C VAL A 377 -28.65 -16.13 7.48
N TRP A 378 -29.44 -17.16 7.78
CA TRP A 378 -29.01 -18.24 8.67
C TRP A 378 -28.11 -19.23 7.95
N THR A 379 -26.99 -19.61 8.58
CA THR A 379 -26.17 -20.73 8.10
C THR A 379 -26.89 -22.07 8.31
N ASN A 380 -26.36 -23.13 7.70
CA ASN A 380 -26.68 -24.49 8.12
C ASN A 380 -26.26 -24.72 9.58
N PHE A 381 -26.83 -25.75 10.20
CA PHE A 381 -26.43 -26.18 11.53
C PHE A 381 -25.04 -26.83 11.51
N PHE A 382 -24.26 -26.62 12.57
CA PHE A 382 -22.95 -27.22 12.83
C PHE A 382 -22.77 -27.50 14.34
N SER A 383 -21.85 -28.39 14.68
CA SER A 383 -21.49 -28.78 16.05
C SER A 383 -19.98 -29.07 16.13
N GLU A 384 -19.51 -29.72 17.21
CA GLU A 384 -18.12 -30.19 17.32
C GLU A 384 -17.72 -31.16 16.20
N GLU A 385 -18.67 -31.82 15.53
CA GLU A 385 -18.39 -32.74 14.45
C GLU A 385 -17.82 -32.03 13.20
N GLN A 386 -18.21 -30.77 13.01
CA GLN A 386 -17.68 -29.90 11.96
C GLN A 386 -16.66 -28.89 12.51
N GLY A 387 -16.65 -28.66 13.81
CA GLY A 387 -15.76 -27.72 14.50
C GLY A 387 -16.20 -26.27 14.30
N LEU A 388 -15.68 -25.61 13.26
CA LEU A 388 -15.93 -24.19 12.99
C LEU A 388 -17.16 -23.98 12.10
N GLY A 389 -18.17 -23.30 12.63
CA GLY A 389 -19.20 -22.64 11.83
C GLY A 389 -18.84 -21.18 11.60
N GLN A 390 -18.95 -20.69 10.36
CA GLN A 390 -18.55 -19.33 10.00
C GLN A 390 -19.56 -18.66 9.06
N CYS A 391 -19.74 -17.36 9.21
CA CYS A 391 -20.42 -16.51 8.25
C CYS A 391 -19.65 -16.41 6.92
N PRO A 392 -20.35 -16.13 5.80
CA PRO A 392 -19.69 -15.85 4.53
C PRO A 392 -18.71 -14.69 4.65
N LYS A 393 -17.62 -14.73 3.88
CA LYS A 393 -16.60 -13.66 3.85
C LYS A 393 -17.24 -12.27 3.65
N GLY A 394 -16.73 -11.27 4.36
CA GLY A 394 -17.25 -9.91 4.39
C GLY A 394 -18.53 -9.75 5.20
N SER A 395 -18.88 -10.77 6.02
CA SER A 395 -20.09 -10.78 6.86
C SER A 395 -19.72 -11.08 8.32
N TYR A 396 -20.58 -10.70 9.23
CA TYR A 396 -20.42 -10.89 10.68
C TYR A 396 -21.66 -11.54 11.29
N ILE A 397 -21.51 -12.10 12.49
CA ILE A 397 -22.60 -12.70 13.24
C ILE A 397 -23.45 -11.58 13.88
N ALA A 398 -24.75 -11.61 13.63
CA ALA A 398 -25.76 -10.72 14.22
C ALA A 398 -26.82 -11.50 15.05
N GLY A 399 -26.66 -12.81 15.16
CA GLY A 399 -27.54 -13.69 15.89
C GLY A 399 -27.08 -15.14 15.88
N VAL A 400 -27.61 -15.93 16.80
CA VAL A 400 -27.33 -17.36 16.94
C VAL A 400 -28.64 -18.06 17.25
N ARG A 401 -28.79 -19.27 16.72
CA ARG A 401 -29.82 -20.22 17.14
C ARG A 401 -29.19 -21.56 17.38
N CYS A 402 -29.81 -22.35 18.25
CA CYS A 402 -29.38 -23.69 18.49
C CYS A 402 -30.51 -24.72 18.53
N SER A 403 -30.11 -25.98 18.45
CA SER A 403 -30.99 -27.14 18.44
C SER A 403 -30.22 -28.38 18.88
N GLY A 404 -30.94 -29.51 18.98
CA GLY A 404 -30.37 -30.72 19.55
C GLY A 404 -30.28 -30.63 21.07
N ARG A 405 -29.83 -31.71 21.70
CA ARG A 405 -29.71 -31.78 23.16
C ARG A 405 -28.55 -30.90 23.61
N TYR A 406 -28.72 -30.12 24.68
CA TYR A 406 -27.68 -29.21 25.22
C TYR A 406 -27.20 -28.16 24.22
N CYS A 407 -28.09 -27.67 23.34
CA CYS A 407 -27.74 -26.63 22.36
C CYS A 407 -26.51 -27.01 21.48
N ASP A 408 -26.33 -28.31 21.25
CA ASP A 408 -25.21 -28.95 20.54
C ASP A 408 -25.04 -28.43 19.10
N ASN A 409 -26.15 -28.22 18.40
CA ASN A 409 -26.14 -27.76 17.01
C ASN A 409 -26.41 -26.27 16.95
N LEU A 410 -25.43 -25.50 16.47
CA LEU A 410 -25.50 -24.04 16.30
C LEU A 410 -25.75 -23.65 14.84
N SER A 411 -26.41 -22.51 14.63
CA SER A 411 -26.59 -21.86 13.33
C SER A 411 -26.47 -20.36 13.51
N LEU A 412 -25.75 -19.69 12.62
CA LEU A 412 -25.36 -18.28 12.74
C LEU A 412 -26.24 -17.42 11.83
N TYR A 413 -26.73 -16.30 12.34
CA TYR A 413 -27.40 -15.27 11.54
C TYR A 413 -26.37 -14.26 11.06
N CYS A 414 -26.10 -14.24 9.75
CA CYS A 414 -24.98 -13.51 9.18
C CYS A 414 -25.45 -12.27 8.41
N GLN A 415 -24.78 -11.14 8.63
CA GLN A 415 -25.05 -9.85 7.98
C GLN A 415 -23.80 -9.25 7.36
N LYS A 416 -23.97 -8.42 6.32
CA LYS A 416 -22.92 -7.61 5.70
C LYS A 416 -22.97 -6.17 6.19
#